data_AF-B1HQA5-F1
#
_entry.id   AF-B1HQA5-F1
#
_cell.length_a   1.000
_cell.length_b   1.000
_cell.length_c   1.000
_cell.angle_alpha   90.00
_cell.angle_beta   90.00
_cell.angle_gamma   90.00
#
_symmetry.space_group_name_H-M   'P 1'
#
loop_
_entity.id
_entity.type
_entity.pdbx_description
1 polymer ?
#
loop_
_entity_poly.entity_id
_entity_poly.type
_entity_poly.pdbx_seq_one_letter_code
_entity_poly.pdbx_strand_id
1 'polypeptide(L)' 'MPAAQNSAIGRMLEKVCEPYLGIFRKFIPPLGMIDISPIVAIFMLNFIERGLVIVIQKIFLMFV' A
#
# COMPACT_ATOMS: atom_id res chain seq x y z
N MET A 1 14.88 -12.94 -6.38
CA MET A 1 16.34 -13.18 -6.53
C MET A 1 17.09 -12.32 -5.53
N PRO A 2 17.96 -12.91 -4.67
CA PRO A 2 18.68 -12.18 -3.62
C PRO A 2 19.50 -10.98 -4.13
N ALA A 3 19.96 -11.02 -5.38
CA ALA A 3 20.71 -9.94 -6.00
C ALA A 3 19.90 -8.64 -6.17
N ALA A 4 18.59 -8.72 -6.42
CA ALA A 4 17.73 -7.55 -6.61
C ALA A 4 17.43 -6.82 -5.30
N GLN A 5 17.19 -7.57 -4.21
CA GLN A 5 16.98 -7.03 -2.86
C GLN A 5 18.24 -6.35 -2.32
N ASN A 6 19.41 -6.94 -2.58
CA ASN A 6 20.72 -6.39 -2.17
C ASN A 6 21.22 -5.23 -3.05
N SER A 7 20.48 -4.82 -4.08
CA SER A 7 20.80 -3.63 -4.86
C SER A 7 20.54 -2.36 -4.04
N ALA A 8 21.21 -1.25 -4.39
CA ALA A 8 20.97 0.04 -3.74
C ALA A 8 19.49 0.47 -3.87
N ILE A 9 18.90 0.22 -5.05
CA ILE A 9 17.49 0.49 -5.34
C ILE A 9 16.58 -0.42 -4.49
N GLY A 10 16.91 -1.71 -4.38
CA GLY A 10 16.15 -2.67 -3.57
C GLY A 10 16.05 -2.26 -2.11
N ARG A 11 17.19 -1.92 -1.49
CA ARG A 11 17.22 -1.43 -0.10
C ARG A 11 16.50 -0.10 0.08
N MET A 12 16.53 0.79 -0.92
CA MET A 12 15.81 2.05 -0.87
C MET A 12 14.30 1.81 -0.91
N LEU A 13 13.82 0.98 -1.82
CA LEU A 13 12.41 0.61 -1.94
C LEU A 13 11.91 -0.09 -0.67
N GLU A 14 12.70 -1.01 -0.11
CA GLU A 14 12.38 -1.66 1.16
C GLU A 14 12.17 -0.63 2.27
N LYS A 15 13.10 0.31 2.46
CA LYS A 15 12.97 1.37 3.48
C LYS A 15 11.73 2.24 3.31
N VAL A 16 11.36 2.57 2.08
CA VAL A 16 10.21 3.43 1.78
C VAL A 16 8.90 2.67 1.92
N CYS A 17 8.86 1.42 1.48
CA CYS A 17 7.64 0.61 1.46
C CYS A 17 7.35 -0.07 2.81
N GLU A 18 8.38 -0.36 3.62
CA GLU A 18 8.22 -1.12 4.88
C GLU A 18 7.26 -0.48 5.89
N PRO A 19 7.24 0.85 6.12
CA PRO A 19 6.27 1.47 7.01
C PRO A 19 4.82 1.22 6.60
N TYR A 20 4.56 1.15 5.28
CA TYR A 20 3.23 0.91 4.74
C TYR A 20 2.91 -0.58 4.70
N LEU A 21 3.75 -1.39 4.05
CA LEU A 21 3.56 -2.84 3.91
C LEU A 21 3.58 -3.57 5.26
N GLY A 22 4.40 -3.12 6.20
CA GLY A 22 4.49 -3.67 7.55
C GLY A 22 3.19 -3.55 8.34
N ILE A 23 2.33 -2.58 8.03
CA ILE A 23 0.97 -2.50 8.60
C ILE A 23 0.14 -3.67 8.08
N PHE A 24 0.13 -3.89 6.75
CA PHE A 24 -0.66 -4.95 6.13
C PHE A 24 -0.17 -6.35 6.53
N ARG A 25 1.13 -6.58 6.67
CA ARG A 25 1.67 -7.88 7.14
C ARG A 25 1.20 -8.25 8.56
N LYS A 26 0.84 -7.28 9.41
CA LYS A 26 0.27 -7.57 10.74
C LYS A 26 -1.16 -8.11 10.69
N PHE A 27 -1.91 -7.77 9.64
CA PHE A 27 -3.31 -8.16 9.47
C PHE A 27 -3.49 -9.30 8.47
N ILE A 28 -2.57 -9.42 7.51
CA ILE A 28 -2.64 -10.37 6.40
C ILE A 28 -1.54 -11.41 6.60
N PRO A 29 -1.89 -12.64 7.03
CA PRO A 29 -0.91 -13.69 7.14
C PRO A 29 -0.34 -14.03 5.74
N PRO A 30 0.96 -14.29 5.63
CA PRO A 30 1.56 -14.73 4.37
C PRO A 30 0.95 -16.08 3.93
N LEU A 31 0.66 -16.23 2.64
CA LEU A 31 0.18 -17.49 2.08
C LEU A 31 1.38 -18.33 1.67
N GLY A 32 1.80 -19.23 2.58
CA GLY A 32 3.00 -20.04 2.39
C GLY A 32 4.24 -19.15 2.34
N MET A 33 4.91 -19.11 1.18
CA MET A 33 6.11 -18.29 0.95
C MET A 33 5.82 -16.95 0.25
N ILE A 34 4.56 -16.66 -0.11
CA ILE A 34 4.20 -15.47 -0.88
C ILE A 34 3.60 -14.42 0.04
N ASP A 35 4.19 -13.23 0.01
CA ASP A 35 3.63 -12.05 0.67
C ASP A 35 2.55 -11.42 -0.23
N ILE A 36 1.29 -11.61 0.14
CA ILE A 36 0.13 -10.96 -0.50
C ILE A 36 -0.13 -9.54 0.03
N SER A 37 0.55 -9.12 1.11
CA SER A 37 0.37 -7.79 1.68
C SER A 37 0.58 -6.65 0.67
N PRO A 38 1.52 -6.70 -0.30
CA PRO A 38 1.68 -5.61 -1.27
C PRO A 38 0.48 -5.47 -2.20
N ILE A 39 -0.14 -6.58 -2.59
CA ILE A 39 -1.33 -6.56 -3.47
C ILE A 39 -2.48 -5.85 -2.75
N VAL A 40 -2.74 -6.25 -1.50
CA VAL A 40 -3.80 -5.65 -0.70
C VAL A 40 -3.50 -4.20 -0.36
N ALA A 41 -2.24 -3.86 -0.09
CA ALA A 41 -1.80 -2.49 0.15
C ALA A 41 -2.11 -1.58 -1.05
N ILE A 42 -1.83 -2.05 -2.29
CA ILE A 42 -2.15 -1.29 -3.51
C ILE A 42 -3.67 -1.12 -3.66
N PHE A 43 -4.46 -2.18 -3.45
CA PHE A 43 -5.92 -2.07 -3.52
C PHE A 43 -6.47 -1.10 -2.49
N MET A 44 -6.00 -1.18 -1.25
CA MET A 44 -6.39 -0.28 -0.16
C MET A 44 -6.09 1.17 -0.51
N LEU A 45 -4.90 1.45 -1.06
CA LEU A 45 -4.52 2.79 -1.49
C LEU A 45 -5.47 3.34 -2.56
N ASN A 46 -5.80 2.54 -3.57
CA ASN A 46 -6.76 2.91 -4.61
C ASN A 46 -8.16 3.18 -4.05
N PHE A 47 -8.60 2.39 -3.08
CA PHE A 47 -9.89 2.59 -2.41
C PHE A 47 -9.92 3.89 -1.60
N ILE A 48 -8.85 4.18 -0.86
CA ILE A 48 -8.72 5.42 -0.08
C ILE A 48 -8.73 6.63 -1.01
N GLU A 49 -7.96 6.61 -2.10
CA GLU A 49 -7.90 7.70 -3.08
C GLU A 49 -9.29 8.00 -3.66
N ARG A 50 -9.97 6.97 -4.17
CA ARG A 50 -11.32 7.11 -4.75
C ARG A 50 -12.33 7.57 -3.71
N GLY A 51 -12.29 6.99 -2.52
CA GLY A 51 -13.17 7.37 -1.41
C GLY A 51 -12.98 8.83 -1.01
N LEU A 52 -11.74 9.29 -0.93
CA LEU A 52 -11.39 10.67 -0.60
C LEU A 52 -11.94 11.64 -1.65
N VAL A 53 -11.77 11.34 -2.95
CA VAL A 53 -12.32 12.16 -4.04
C VAL A 53 -13.84 12.28 -3.93
N ILE A 54 -14.54 11.17 -3.68
CA ILE A 54 -16.00 11.15 -3.53
C ILE A 54 -16.44 12.00 -2.34
N VAL A 55 -15.77 11.85 -1.19
CA VAL A 55 -16.08 12.61 0.03
C VAL A 55 -15.89 14.10 -0.20
N ILE A 56 -14.75 14.49 -0.77
CA ILE A 56 -14.45 15.91 -1.08
C ILE A 56 -15.50 16.47 -2.05
N GLN A 57 -15.82 15.75 -3.12
CA GLN A 57 -16.84 16.17 -4.09
C GLN A 57 -18.22 16.33 -3.44
N LYS A 58 -18.64 15.39 -2.60
CA LYS A 58 -19.92 15.47 -1.88
C LYS A 58 -19.97 16.65 -0.91
N ILE A 59 -18.89 16.87 -0.15
CA ILE A 59 -18.78 17.99 0.76
C ILE A 59 -18.86 19.31 -0.03
N PHE A 60 -18.09 19.44 -1.11
CA PHE A 60 -18.13 20.63 -1.96
C PHE A 60 -19.53 20.89 -2.52
N LEU A 61 -20.19 19.85 -3.05
CA LEU A 61 -21.57 19.94 -3.56
C LEU A 61 -22.58 20.36 -2.48
N MET A 62 -22.33 20.07 -1.20
CA MET A 62 -23.22 20.48 -0.10
C MET A 62 -23.16 22.01 0.16
N PHE A 63 -22.10 22.68 -0.27
CA PHE A 63 -21.91 24.13 -0.08
C PHE A 63 -22.22 24.98 -1.32
N VAL A 64 -22.53 24.36 -2.46
CA VAL A 64 -22.91 25.01 -3.72
C VAL A 64 -24.41 24.88 -3.93
#